data_AF-A0AAD7Z2G4-F1
#
_entry.id   AF-A0AAD7Z2G4-F1
#
_cell.length_a   1.000
_cell.length_b   1.000
_cell.length_c   1.000
_cell.angle_alpha   90.00
_cell.angle_beta   90.00
_cell.angle_gamma   90.00
#
_symmetry.space_group_name_H-M   'P 1'
#
loop_
_entity.id
_entity.type
_entity.pdbx_description
1 polymer ?
#
loop_
_entity_poly.entity_id
_entity_poly.type
_entity_poly.pdbx_seq_one_letter_code
_entity_poly.pdbx_strand_id
1 'polypeptide(L)'
;MPLLQRDDEQGPRTRRQVEMDAARQRLEAEDRAGMGATAAAEAPTGPSSEMNLAAVLAAMQASMEANQRKLQDLIAANQEEARREQEAARREQEAARREQEAARREQEEARRDQEAKQNLILEKIDHGLVTLGGKVKNLTLEVKEVSARADSLETRIVKLEAREPVAVQASAAKFDMPRFDGTSSWTAFKYQFQTLVKTNRWDDDQSFAALTLALRGDALLVLENLPPDGRTLERLVT
;
A
#
# COMPACT_ATOMS: atom_id res chain seq x y z
N MET A 1 3.27 -46.68 35.12
CA MET A 1 3.32 -47.41 33.84
C MET A 1 1.98 -48.10 33.62
N PRO A 2 1.11 -47.53 32.77
CA PRO A 2 0.30 -48.34 31.86
C PRO A 2 0.52 -47.91 30.40
N LEU A 3 0.53 -48.90 29.52
CA LEU A 3 0.83 -48.77 28.08
C LEU A 3 -0.41 -48.28 27.33
N LEU A 4 -0.28 -47.16 26.63
CA LEU A 4 -1.27 -46.63 25.70
C LEU A 4 -1.36 -47.52 24.45
N GLN A 5 -2.57 -47.99 24.17
CA GLN A 5 -2.94 -48.64 22.91
C GLN A 5 -2.69 -47.67 21.76
N ARG A 6 -2.03 -48.15 20.70
CA ARG A 6 -1.88 -47.43 19.43
C ARG A 6 -3.18 -47.56 18.66
N ASP A 7 -3.86 -46.44 18.46
CA ASP A 7 -4.96 -46.33 17.52
C ASP A 7 -4.45 -46.58 16.09
N ASP A 8 -5.19 -47.42 15.36
CA ASP A 8 -4.95 -47.76 13.96
C ASP A 8 -5.14 -46.52 13.08
N GLU A 9 -4.04 -46.03 12.49
CA GLU A 9 -4.07 -45.03 11.42
C GLU A 9 -4.59 -45.67 10.12
N GLN A 10 -5.92 -45.69 9.95
CA GLN A 10 -6.53 -45.80 8.62
C GLN A 10 -7.10 -44.44 8.22
N GLY A 11 -6.31 -43.69 7.44
CA GLY A 11 -6.77 -42.45 6.81
C GLY A 11 -8.02 -42.65 5.95
N PRO A 12 -8.79 -41.58 5.69
CA PRO A 12 -10.08 -41.69 5.01
C PRO A 12 -9.92 -42.24 3.60
N ARG A 13 -10.48 -43.44 3.37
CA ARG A 13 -10.48 -44.11 2.05
C ARG A 13 -11.23 -43.25 1.04
N THR A 14 -10.59 -42.96 -0.09
CA THR A 14 -11.18 -42.22 -1.20
C THR A 14 -12.37 -42.98 -1.78
N ARG A 15 -13.42 -42.26 -2.23
CA ARG A 15 -14.64 -42.84 -2.82
C ARG A 15 -14.37 -43.89 -3.91
N ARG A 16 -13.33 -43.66 -4.71
CA ARG A 16 -12.86 -44.57 -5.76
C ARG A 16 -12.32 -45.91 -5.21
N GLN A 17 -11.73 -45.89 -4.02
CA GLN A 17 -11.22 -47.10 -3.35
C GLN A 17 -12.38 -47.97 -2.85
N VAL A 18 -13.42 -47.34 -2.29
CA VAL A 18 -14.63 -48.03 -1.81
C VAL A 18 -15.41 -48.65 -2.97
N GLU A 19 -15.51 -47.94 -4.10
CA GLU A 19 -16.18 -48.45 -5.30
C GLU A 19 -15.43 -49.65 -5.92
N MET A 20 -14.09 -49.62 -5.94
CA MET A 20 -13.26 -50.74 -6.40
C MET A 20 -13.38 -51.97 -5.51
N ASP A 21 -13.37 -51.79 -4.19
CA ASP A 21 -13.52 -52.90 -3.23
C ASP A 21 -14.92 -53.52 -3.30
N ALA A 22 -15.96 -52.70 -3.50
CA ALA A 22 -17.33 -53.17 -3.69
C ALA A 22 -17.50 -53.93 -5.02
N ALA A 23 -16.84 -53.48 -6.11
CA ALA A 23 -16.85 -54.19 -7.38
C ALA A 23 -16.15 -55.55 -7.29
N ARG A 24 -15.02 -55.61 -6.57
CA ARG A 24 -14.27 -56.86 -6.34
C ARG A 24 -15.08 -57.89 -5.56
N GLN A 25 -15.77 -57.46 -4.49
CA GLN A 25 -16.62 -58.35 -3.69
C GLN A 25 -17.83 -58.89 -4.47
N ARG A 26 -18.37 -58.11 -5.43
CA ARG A 26 -19.44 -58.59 -6.31
C ARG A 26 -18.95 -59.65 -7.28
N LEU A 27 -17.77 -59.47 -7.86
CA LEU A 27 -17.17 -60.47 -8.75
C LEU A 27 -16.90 -61.79 -8.01
N GLU A 28 -16.36 -61.71 -6.78
CA GLU A 28 -16.10 -62.88 -5.94
C GLU A 28 -17.40 -63.58 -5.46
N ALA A 29 -18.51 -62.85 -5.34
CA ALA A 29 -19.81 -63.42 -5.03
C ALA A 29 -20.46 -64.10 -6.26
N GLU A 30 -20.28 -63.54 -7.45
CA GLU A 30 -20.74 -64.13 -8.71
C GLU A 30 -19.98 -65.42 -9.06
N ASP A 31 -18.66 -65.47 -8.87
CA ASP A 31 -17.86 -66.69 -9.03
C ASP A 31 -18.29 -67.81 -8.06
N ARG A 32 -18.66 -67.44 -6.83
CA ARG A 32 -19.15 -68.41 -5.83
C ARG A 32 -20.56 -68.92 -6.13
N ALA A 33 -21.40 -68.10 -6.77
CA ALA A 33 -22.73 -68.50 -7.22
C ALA A 33 -22.69 -69.34 -8.52
N GLY A 34 -21.70 -69.10 -9.39
CA GLY A 34 -21.49 -69.84 -10.65
C GLY A 34 -21.03 -71.30 -10.48
N MET A 35 -20.48 -71.66 -9.32
CA MET A 35 -20.01 -73.03 -9.03
C MET A 35 -21.07 -73.96 -8.42
N GLY A 36 -22.27 -73.46 -8.09
CA GLY A 36 -23.25 -74.19 -7.28
C GLY A 36 -24.52 -74.68 -7.99
N ALA A 37 -24.72 -74.41 -9.28
CA ALA A 37 -26.02 -74.65 -9.91
C ALA A 37 -25.93 -75.11 -11.38
N THR A 38 -25.89 -76.42 -11.61
CA THR A 38 -26.65 -77.16 -12.64
C THR A 38 -26.47 -78.67 -12.36
N ALA A 39 -27.32 -79.26 -11.52
CA ALA A 39 -28.57 -79.89 -11.95
C ALA A 39 -28.33 -80.94 -13.04
N ALA A 40 -28.29 -82.21 -12.60
CA ALA A 40 -28.35 -83.39 -13.43
C ALA A 40 -29.54 -83.29 -14.40
N ALA A 41 -29.24 -83.15 -15.69
CA ALA A 41 -30.20 -83.36 -16.77
C ALA A 41 -29.99 -84.77 -17.32
N GLU A 42 -31.07 -85.55 -17.26
CA GLU A 42 -31.17 -86.92 -17.72
C GLU A 42 -30.66 -87.08 -19.17
N ALA A 43 -29.80 -88.07 -19.37
CA ALA A 43 -29.40 -88.52 -20.69
C ALA A 43 -30.49 -89.42 -21.29
N PRO A 44 -31.03 -89.12 -22.49
CA PRO A 44 -31.74 -90.13 -23.27
C PRO A 44 -30.71 -91.08 -23.89
N THR A 45 -30.65 -92.30 -23.35
CA THR A 45 -29.96 -93.43 -23.97
C THR A 45 -30.74 -93.93 -25.18
N GLY A 46 -30.13 -93.82 -26.36
CA GLY A 46 -30.54 -94.53 -27.57
C GLY A 46 -29.37 -94.59 -28.55
N PRO A 47 -28.74 -95.76 -28.76
CA PRO A 47 -27.71 -95.90 -29.78
C PRO A 47 -28.38 -96.26 -31.12
N SER A 48 -28.62 -95.28 -31.96
CA SER A 48 -28.73 -95.49 -33.40
C SER A 48 -27.54 -94.81 -34.07
N SER A 49 -26.41 -95.51 -34.02
CA SER A 49 -25.20 -95.21 -34.78
C SER A 49 -25.43 -95.52 -36.26
N GLU A 50 -26.13 -94.63 -36.94
CA GLU A 50 -25.72 -94.23 -38.28
C GLU A 50 -25.65 -92.71 -38.25
N MET A 51 -24.45 -92.21 -37.98
CA MET A 51 -24.12 -90.80 -38.05
C MET A 51 -24.45 -90.34 -39.47
N ASN A 52 -25.66 -89.80 -39.65
CA ASN A 52 -26.21 -89.46 -40.94
C ASN A 52 -25.32 -88.35 -41.52
N LEU A 53 -24.44 -88.73 -42.45
CA LEU A 53 -23.38 -87.87 -42.99
C LEU A 53 -23.93 -86.52 -43.48
N ALA A 54 -25.18 -86.50 -43.94
CA ALA A 54 -25.91 -85.30 -44.33
C ALA A 54 -26.15 -84.33 -43.15
N ALA A 55 -26.47 -84.82 -41.96
CA ALA A 55 -26.66 -83.99 -40.76
C ALA A 55 -25.33 -83.37 -40.29
N VAL A 56 -24.23 -84.10 -40.41
CA VAL A 56 -22.88 -83.61 -40.08
C VAL A 56 -22.43 -82.53 -41.07
N LEU A 57 -22.66 -82.75 -42.37
CA LEU A 57 -22.40 -81.75 -43.41
C LEU A 57 -23.25 -80.49 -43.25
N ALA A 58 -24.54 -80.63 -42.94
CA ALA A 58 -25.42 -79.50 -42.67
C ALA A 58 -24.98 -78.70 -41.43
N ALA A 59 -24.58 -79.39 -40.35
CA ALA A 59 -24.04 -78.74 -39.16
C ALA A 59 -22.71 -78.01 -39.44
N MET A 60 -21.82 -78.61 -40.24
CA MET A 60 -20.56 -77.99 -40.65
C MET A 60 -20.79 -76.75 -41.51
N GLN A 61 -21.71 -76.80 -42.47
CA GLN A 61 -22.06 -75.66 -43.31
C GLN A 61 -22.73 -74.55 -42.51
N ALA A 62 -23.69 -74.87 -41.63
CA ALA A 62 -24.31 -73.91 -40.72
C ALA A 62 -23.27 -73.25 -39.78
N SER A 63 -22.30 -74.03 -39.29
CA SER A 63 -21.19 -73.49 -38.49
C SER A 63 -20.29 -72.57 -39.30
N MET A 64 -20.02 -72.88 -40.58
CA MET A 64 -19.20 -72.05 -41.47
C MET A 64 -19.90 -70.71 -41.76
N GLU A 65 -21.18 -70.74 -42.08
CA GLU A 65 -22.00 -69.54 -42.30
C GLU A 65 -22.13 -68.70 -41.04
N ALA A 66 -22.35 -69.34 -39.88
CA ALA A 66 -22.40 -68.65 -38.59
C ALA A 66 -21.06 -67.97 -38.26
N ASN A 67 -19.93 -68.62 -38.56
CA ASN A 67 -18.61 -68.04 -38.34
C ASN A 67 -18.32 -66.90 -39.33
N GLN A 68 -18.77 -67.03 -40.59
CA GLN A 68 -18.64 -65.96 -41.59
C GLN A 68 -19.48 -64.73 -41.23
N ARG A 69 -20.72 -64.92 -40.73
CA ARG A 69 -21.56 -63.83 -40.21
C ARG A 69 -20.92 -63.15 -39.01
N LYS A 70 -20.41 -63.91 -38.05
CA LYS A 70 -19.68 -63.35 -36.90
C LYS A 70 -18.48 -62.52 -37.34
N LEU A 71 -17.73 -62.97 -38.35
CA LEU A 71 -16.61 -62.20 -38.89
C LEU A 71 -17.07 -60.90 -39.55
N GLN A 72 -18.17 -60.93 -40.31
CA GLN A 72 -18.75 -59.72 -40.93
C GLN A 72 -19.26 -58.73 -39.88
N ASP A 73 -19.96 -59.21 -38.85
CA ASP A 73 -20.46 -58.37 -37.76
C ASP A 73 -19.31 -57.73 -36.97
N LEU A 74 -18.22 -58.47 -36.72
CA LEU A 74 -17.04 -57.96 -36.03
C LEU A 74 -16.32 -56.89 -36.85
N ILE A 75 -16.23 -57.05 -38.17
CA ILE A 75 -15.68 -56.03 -39.07
C ILE A 75 -16.56 -54.78 -39.07
N ALA A 76 -17.89 -54.93 -39.15
CA ALA A 76 -18.82 -53.81 -39.13
C ALA A 76 -18.77 -53.04 -37.80
N ALA A 77 -18.75 -53.76 -36.68
CA ALA A 77 -18.62 -53.16 -35.34
C ALA A 77 -17.31 -52.40 -35.18
N ASN A 78 -16.18 -52.97 -35.62
CA ASN A 78 -14.88 -52.31 -35.57
C ASN A 78 -14.82 -51.07 -36.47
N GLN A 79 -15.40 -51.12 -37.67
CA GLN A 79 -15.51 -49.96 -38.55
C GLN A 79 -16.37 -48.84 -37.95
N GLU A 80 -17.47 -49.20 -37.28
CA GLU A 80 -18.32 -48.23 -36.60
C GLU A 80 -17.61 -47.59 -35.40
N GLU A 81 -16.86 -48.38 -34.63
CA GLU A 81 -16.04 -47.89 -33.52
C GLU A 81 -14.96 -46.91 -34.03
N ALA A 82 -14.23 -47.28 -35.09
CA ALA A 82 -13.24 -46.39 -35.72
C ALA A 82 -13.85 -45.07 -36.22
N ARG A 83 -15.08 -45.11 -36.77
CA ARG A 83 -15.80 -43.88 -37.16
C ARG A 83 -16.17 -43.03 -35.95
N ARG A 84 -16.66 -43.64 -34.87
CA ARG A 84 -17.01 -42.92 -33.63
C ARG A 84 -15.78 -42.28 -32.99
N GLU A 85 -14.66 -42.98 -32.96
CA GLU A 85 -13.37 -42.43 -32.49
C GLU A 85 -12.92 -41.25 -33.35
N GLN A 86 -13.02 -41.37 -34.68
CA GLN A 86 -12.65 -40.28 -35.59
C GLN A 86 -13.55 -39.05 -35.39
N GLU A 87 -14.87 -39.24 -35.23
CA GLU A 87 -15.80 -38.15 -34.94
C GLU A 87 -15.54 -37.52 -33.57
N ALA A 88 -15.23 -38.33 -32.55
CA ALA A 88 -14.87 -37.84 -31.21
C ALA A 88 -13.59 -37.00 -31.27
N ALA A 89 -12.53 -37.49 -31.91
CA ALA A 89 -11.27 -36.77 -32.09
C ALA A 89 -11.48 -35.44 -32.84
N ARG A 90 -12.35 -35.43 -33.85
CA ARG A 90 -12.70 -34.21 -34.58
C ARG A 90 -13.44 -33.20 -33.69
N ARG A 91 -14.39 -33.66 -32.87
CA ARG A 91 -15.11 -32.78 -31.93
C ARG A 91 -14.17 -32.20 -30.88
N GLU A 92 -13.23 -32.99 -30.36
CA GLU A 92 -12.20 -32.53 -29.44
C GLU A 92 -11.30 -31.48 -30.09
N GLN A 93 -10.88 -31.69 -31.33
CA GLN A 93 -10.09 -30.71 -32.07
C GLN A 93 -10.85 -29.40 -32.31
N GLU A 94 -12.13 -29.47 -32.69
CA GLU A 94 -12.98 -28.29 -32.86
C GLU A 94 -13.22 -27.57 -31.53
N ALA A 95 -13.39 -28.30 -30.42
CA ALA A 95 -13.52 -27.72 -29.09
C ALA A 95 -12.23 -27.02 -28.65
N ALA A 96 -11.08 -27.67 -28.79
CA ALA A 96 -9.78 -27.10 -28.48
C ALA A 96 -9.49 -25.83 -29.30
N ARG A 97 -9.88 -25.84 -30.59
CA ARG A 97 -9.75 -24.65 -31.44
C ARG A 97 -10.64 -23.50 -30.97
N ARG A 98 -11.89 -23.77 -30.58
CA ARG A 98 -12.79 -22.74 -30.02
C ARG A 98 -12.25 -22.16 -28.72
N GLU A 99 -11.71 -23.00 -27.85
CA GLU A 99 -11.08 -22.57 -26.60
C GLU A 99 -9.86 -21.69 -26.87
N GLN A 100 -9.00 -22.07 -27.82
CA GLN A 100 -7.87 -21.24 -28.24
C GLN A 100 -8.30 -19.90 -28.82
N GLU A 101 -9.35 -19.88 -29.66
CA GLU A 101 -9.90 -18.65 -30.22
C GLU A 101 -10.52 -17.75 -29.13
N ALA A 102 -11.19 -18.33 -28.14
CA ALA A 102 -11.74 -17.61 -26.99
C ALA A 102 -10.62 -17.01 -26.12
N ALA A 103 -9.62 -17.80 -25.75
CA ALA A 103 -8.46 -17.33 -24.98
C ALA A 103 -7.70 -16.22 -25.71
N ARG A 104 -7.58 -16.31 -27.05
CA ARG A 104 -6.97 -15.25 -27.85
C ARG A 104 -7.79 -13.95 -27.81
N ARG A 105 -9.12 -14.03 -27.88
CA ARG A 105 -9.99 -12.85 -27.77
C ARG A 105 -9.87 -12.18 -26.40
N GLU A 106 -9.89 -12.96 -25.33
CA GLU A 106 -9.70 -12.47 -23.97
C GLU A 106 -8.34 -11.78 -23.81
N GLN A 107 -7.28 -12.36 -24.37
CA GLN A 107 -5.95 -11.74 -24.38
C GLN A 107 -5.91 -10.42 -25.15
N GLU A 108 -6.55 -10.35 -26.32
CA GLU A 108 -6.65 -9.12 -27.11
C GLU A 108 -7.47 -8.04 -26.39
N GLU A 109 -8.55 -8.40 -25.70
CA GLU A 109 -9.35 -7.49 -24.88
C GLU A 109 -8.55 -6.95 -23.70
N ALA A 110 -7.90 -7.83 -22.92
CA ALA A 110 -7.03 -7.44 -21.82
C ALA A 110 -5.89 -6.51 -22.28
N ARG A 111 -5.33 -6.76 -23.47
CA ARG A 111 -4.32 -5.89 -24.07
C ARG A 111 -4.90 -4.51 -24.44
N ARG A 112 -6.09 -4.45 -25.06
CA ARG A 112 -6.75 -3.17 -25.35
C ARG A 112 -7.05 -2.37 -24.09
N ASP A 113 -7.52 -3.02 -23.03
CA ASP A 113 -7.75 -2.40 -21.73
C ASP A 113 -6.46 -1.85 -21.12
N GLN A 114 -5.36 -2.59 -21.24
CA GLN A 114 -4.05 -2.14 -20.78
C GLN A 114 -3.56 -0.92 -21.59
N GLU A 115 -3.69 -0.96 -22.91
CA GLU A 115 -3.35 0.17 -23.79
C GLU A 115 -4.21 1.41 -23.46
N ALA A 116 -5.51 1.24 -23.21
CA ALA A 116 -6.40 2.33 -22.80
C ALA A 116 -5.99 2.94 -21.44
N LYS A 117 -5.63 2.11 -20.46
CA LYS A 117 -5.12 2.57 -19.16
C LYS A 117 -3.80 3.33 -19.32
N GLN A 118 -2.90 2.87 -20.17
CA GLN A 118 -1.64 3.57 -20.46
C GLN A 118 -1.90 4.94 -21.10
N ASN A 119 -2.79 5.02 -22.09
CA ASN A 119 -3.14 6.29 -22.72
C ASN A 119 -3.74 7.29 -21.73
N LEU A 120 -4.61 6.83 -20.83
CA LEU A 120 -5.17 7.69 -19.77
C LEU A 120 -4.09 8.19 -18.80
N ILE A 121 -3.11 7.36 -18.46
CA ILE A 121 -1.98 7.77 -17.62
C ILE A 121 -1.13 8.83 -18.35
N LEU A 122 -0.83 8.61 -19.63
CA LEU A 122 -0.09 9.58 -20.45
C LEU A 122 -0.82 10.92 -20.51
N GLU A 123 -2.13 10.93 -20.76
CA GLU A 123 -2.93 12.15 -20.79
C GLU A 123 -2.90 12.91 -19.45
N LYS A 124 -3.00 12.18 -18.33
CA LYS A 124 -2.88 12.77 -16.98
C LYS A 124 -1.50 13.36 -16.72
N ILE A 125 -0.44 12.70 -17.19
CA ILE A 125 0.94 13.20 -17.08
C ILE A 125 1.10 14.47 -17.92
N ASP A 126 0.62 14.48 -19.16
CA ASP A 126 0.69 15.63 -20.06
C ASP A 126 -0.06 16.82 -19.46
N HIS A 127 -1.28 16.61 -18.97
CA HIS A 127 -2.05 17.65 -18.28
C HIS A 127 -1.33 18.18 -17.03
N GLY A 128 -0.75 17.28 -16.23
CA GLY A 128 0.06 17.62 -15.07
C GLY A 128 1.28 18.47 -15.43
N LEU A 129 2.00 18.11 -16.49
CA LEU A 129 3.17 18.83 -17.00
C LEU A 129 2.81 20.23 -17.49
N VAL A 130 1.70 20.38 -18.23
CA VAL A 130 1.22 21.70 -18.68
C VAL A 130 0.88 22.58 -17.49
N THR A 131 0.16 22.04 -16.51
CA THR A 131 -0.24 22.76 -15.29
C THR A 131 0.97 23.19 -14.46
N LEU A 132 1.91 22.26 -14.23
CA LEU A 132 3.15 22.54 -13.50
C LEU A 132 4.02 23.54 -14.26
N GLY A 133 4.15 23.40 -15.57
CA GLY A 133 4.87 24.35 -16.42
C GLY A 133 4.29 25.76 -16.34
N GLY A 134 2.97 25.90 -16.27
CA GLY A 134 2.31 27.18 -16.02
C GLY A 134 2.64 27.78 -14.65
N LYS A 135 2.57 26.96 -13.59
CA LYS A 135 2.93 27.40 -12.22
C LYS A 135 4.39 27.83 -12.12
N VAL A 136 5.32 27.07 -12.71
CA VAL A 136 6.75 27.39 -12.74
C VAL A 136 7.00 28.71 -13.47
N LYS A 137 6.33 28.94 -14.61
CA LYS A 137 6.43 30.23 -15.33
C LYS A 137 5.93 31.39 -14.47
N ASN A 138 4.80 31.23 -13.78
CA ASN A 138 4.26 32.28 -12.91
C ASN A 138 5.21 32.59 -11.74
N LEU A 139 5.66 31.56 -11.01
CA LEU A 139 6.64 31.71 -9.94
C LEU A 139 7.95 32.36 -10.43
N THR A 140 8.38 32.05 -11.66
CA THR A 140 9.55 32.71 -12.26
C THR A 140 9.33 34.21 -12.46
N LEU A 141 8.12 34.64 -12.82
CA LEU A 141 7.79 36.06 -12.92
C LEU A 141 7.71 36.73 -11.55
N GLU A 142 7.07 36.08 -10.57
CA GLU A 142 6.98 36.60 -9.20
C GLU A 142 8.38 36.76 -8.57
N VAL A 143 9.26 35.77 -8.76
CA VAL A 143 10.65 35.84 -8.28
C VAL A 143 11.41 37.00 -8.94
N LYS A 144 11.21 37.22 -10.26
CA LYS A 144 11.81 38.37 -10.95
C LYS A 144 11.32 39.71 -10.38
N GLU A 145 10.02 39.82 -10.09
CA GLU A 145 9.46 41.04 -9.51
C GLU A 145 9.99 41.29 -8.08
N VAL A 146 10.03 40.25 -7.25
CA VAL A 146 10.58 40.34 -5.89
C VAL A 146 12.06 40.71 -5.94
N SER A 147 12.84 40.13 -6.85
CA SER A 147 14.25 40.49 -7.07
C SER A 147 14.40 41.97 -7.42
N ALA A 148 13.62 42.48 -8.37
CA ALA A 148 13.68 43.89 -8.75
C ALA A 148 13.29 44.83 -7.59
N ARG A 149 12.34 44.42 -6.75
CA ARG A 149 11.97 45.16 -5.54
C ARG A 149 13.10 45.14 -4.51
N ALA A 150 13.81 44.02 -4.35
CA ALA A 150 14.97 43.91 -3.48
C ALA A 150 16.09 44.85 -3.92
N ASP A 151 16.46 44.85 -5.20
CA ASP A 151 17.49 45.73 -5.75
C ASP A 151 17.16 47.22 -5.50
N SER A 152 15.89 47.58 -5.66
CA SER A 152 15.39 48.94 -5.37
C SER A 152 15.51 49.31 -3.89
N LEU A 153 15.19 48.39 -2.99
CA LEU A 153 15.33 48.60 -1.55
C LEU A 153 16.80 48.70 -1.14
N GLU A 154 17.68 47.85 -1.67
CA GLU A 154 19.13 47.92 -1.44
C GLU A 154 19.67 49.30 -1.83
N THR A 155 19.27 49.80 -3.00
CA THR A 155 19.66 51.15 -3.48
C THR A 155 19.18 52.25 -2.54
N ARG A 156 17.97 52.13 -2.01
CA ARG A 156 17.41 53.09 -1.05
C ARG A 156 18.11 53.04 0.30
N ILE A 157 18.47 51.85 0.78
CA ILE A 157 19.23 51.66 2.02
C ILE A 157 20.59 52.36 1.90
N VAL A 158 21.34 52.08 0.83
CA VAL A 158 22.64 52.73 0.57
C VAL A 158 22.49 54.26 0.54
N LYS A 159 21.45 54.79 -0.10
CA LYS A 159 21.19 56.23 -0.14
C LYS A 159 20.83 56.83 1.22
N LEU A 160 20.14 56.08 2.08
CA LEU A 160 19.80 56.51 3.43
C LEU A 160 21.00 56.42 4.38
N GLU A 161 21.85 55.41 4.23
CA GLU A 161 23.11 55.29 4.96
C GLU A 161 24.13 56.36 4.54
N ALA A 162 24.16 56.73 3.25
CA ALA A 162 25.00 57.82 2.75
C ALA A 162 24.49 59.22 3.13
N ARG A 163 23.27 59.32 3.68
CA ARG A 163 22.79 60.56 4.28
C ARG A 163 23.51 60.72 5.61
N GLU A 164 24.44 61.66 5.66
CA GLU A 164 25.00 62.21 6.90
C GLU A 164 23.88 62.40 7.94
N PRO A 165 24.12 62.12 9.23
CA PRO A 165 23.13 62.33 10.26
C PRO A 165 22.65 63.76 10.15
N VAL A 166 21.40 63.93 9.73
CA VAL A 166 20.70 65.20 9.92
C VAL A 166 20.83 65.45 11.40
N ALA A 167 21.59 66.48 11.77
CA ALA A 167 21.54 67.04 13.10
C ALA A 167 20.09 67.46 13.26
N VAL A 168 19.27 66.54 13.77
CA VAL A 168 18.02 66.89 14.41
C VAL A 168 18.53 67.83 15.47
N GLN A 169 18.31 69.13 15.26
CA GLN A 169 18.25 70.08 16.35
C GLN A 169 17.05 69.67 17.18
N ALA A 170 17.15 68.51 17.83
CA ALA A 170 16.62 68.34 19.13
C ALA A 170 17.34 69.45 19.88
N SER A 171 16.62 70.52 20.15
CA SER A 171 16.77 71.25 21.38
C SER A 171 16.59 70.25 22.53
N ALA A 172 17.54 69.31 22.66
CA ALA A 172 17.86 68.69 23.91
C ALA A 172 18.38 69.85 24.74
N ALA A 173 17.43 70.55 25.39
CA ALA A 173 17.73 71.21 26.64
C ALA A 173 18.43 70.14 27.47
N LYS A 174 19.77 70.23 27.50
CA LYS A 174 20.62 69.42 28.37
C LYS A 174 20.21 69.83 29.77
N PHE A 175 19.21 69.14 30.27
CA PHE A 175 18.74 69.30 31.62
C PHE A 175 19.85 68.69 32.47
N ASP A 176 20.74 69.55 32.95
CA ASP A 176 21.88 69.12 33.75
C ASP A 176 21.36 68.34 34.96
N MET A 177 21.99 67.19 35.19
CA MET A 177 21.69 66.35 36.34
C MET A 177 21.84 67.20 37.62
N PRO A 178 20.79 67.31 38.46
CA PRO A 178 20.87 67.97 39.74
C PRO A 178 21.98 67.31 40.56
N ARG A 179 22.84 68.10 41.21
CA ARG A 179 23.84 67.56 42.13
C ARG A 179 23.28 67.65 43.55
N PHE A 180 23.48 66.61 44.34
CA PHE A 180 23.06 66.55 45.72
C PHE A 180 24.27 66.40 46.63
N ASP A 181 24.54 67.44 47.42
CA ASP A 181 25.66 67.55 48.35
C ASP A 181 25.24 67.45 49.82
N GLY A 182 23.97 67.10 50.08
CA GLY A 182 23.42 66.98 51.43
C GLY A 182 22.95 68.30 52.06
N THR A 183 23.14 69.45 51.41
CA THR A 183 22.74 70.78 51.94
C THR A 183 21.34 71.20 51.49
N SER A 184 20.88 70.69 50.35
CA SER A 184 19.57 70.98 49.76
C SER A 184 18.49 70.01 50.23
N SER A 185 17.21 70.38 50.07
CA SER A 185 16.08 69.49 50.41
C SER A 185 16.07 68.24 49.52
N TRP A 186 16.11 67.05 50.15
CA TRP A 186 16.04 65.75 49.47
C TRP A 186 14.81 65.61 48.57
N THR A 187 13.66 66.09 49.04
CA THR A 187 12.38 66.01 48.30
C THR A 187 12.42 66.80 46.99
N ALA A 188 13.08 67.96 46.97
CA ALA A 188 13.21 68.78 45.78
C ALA A 188 14.13 68.13 44.74
N PHE A 189 15.27 67.60 45.20
CA PHE A 189 16.20 66.83 44.36
C PHE A 189 15.50 65.63 43.71
N LYS A 190 14.76 64.85 44.50
CA LYS A 190 14.03 63.66 44.04
C LYS A 190 13.02 63.99 42.94
N TYR A 191 12.25 65.07 43.09
CA TYR A 191 11.26 65.47 42.08
C TYR A 191 11.93 65.83 40.74
N GLN A 192 13.04 66.56 40.79
CA GLN A 192 13.82 66.90 39.60
C GLN A 192 14.41 65.66 38.95
N PHE A 193 14.99 64.75 39.75
CA PHE A 193 15.57 63.51 39.26
C PHE A 193 14.52 62.60 38.60
N GLN A 194 13.37 62.39 39.23
CA GLN A 194 12.27 61.59 38.66
C GLN A 194 11.71 62.19 37.37
N THR A 195 11.67 63.52 37.28
CA THR A 195 11.27 64.20 36.05
C THR A 195 12.26 63.87 34.92
N LEU A 196 13.56 63.85 35.20
CA LEU A 196 14.59 63.50 34.21
C LEU A 196 14.54 62.05 33.75
N VAL A 197 14.35 61.11 34.68
CA VAL A 197 14.18 59.69 34.35
C VAL A 197 13.01 59.50 33.37
N LYS A 198 11.87 60.14 33.64
CA LYS A 198 10.67 60.08 32.79
C LYS A 198 10.88 60.74 31.42
N THR A 199 11.52 61.91 31.40
CA THR A 199 11.78 62.66 30.16
C THR A 199 12.77 61.91 29.25
N ASN A 200 13.81 61.30 29.82
CA ASN A 200 14.83 60.59 29.06
C ASN A 200 14.54 59.10 28.85
N ARG A 201 13.46 58.58 29.44
CA ARG A 201 13.09 57.15 29.42
C ARG A 201 14.21 56.23 29.90
N TRP A 202 14.90 56.64 30.97
CA TRP A 202 15.95 55.82 31.57
C TRP A 202 15.37 54.56 32.19
N ASP A 203 16.04 53.43 31.97
CA ASP A 203 15.79 52.19 32.71
C ASP A 203 16.36 52.27 34.14
N ASP A 204 16.12 51.25 34.95
CA ASP A 204 16.53 51.24 36.37
C ASP A 204 18.05 51.30 36.52
N ASP A 205 18.81 50.65 35.63
CA ASP A 205 20.27 50.64 35.65
C ASP A 205 20.84 52.02 35.29
N GLN A 206 20.32 52.65 34.24
CA GLN A 206 20.68 54.01 33.82
C GLN A 206 20.33 55.03 34.90
N SER A 207 19.15 54.89 35.52
CA SER A 207 18.71 55.76 36.60
C SER A 207 19.57 55.59 37.85
N PHE A 208 19.94 54.37 38.22
CA PHE A 208 20.82 54.13 39.36
C PHE A 208 22.23 54.68 39.13
N ALA A 209 22.79 54.50 37.93
CA ALA A 209 24.07 55.09 37.55
C ALA A 209 24.04 56.63 37.60
N ALA A 210 22.96 57.24 37.10
CA ALA A 210 22.77 58.69 37.16
C ALA A 210 22.58 59.19 38.60
N LEU A 211 21.87 58.46 39.45
CA LEU A 211 21.71 58.79 40.86
C LEU A 211 23.06 58.73 41.59
N THR A 212 23.87 57.71 41.32
CA THR A 212 25.22 57.56 41.88
C THR A 212 26.14 58.73 41.52
N LEU A 213 26.03 59.25 40.30
CA LEU A 213 26.79 60.43 39.84
C LEU A 213 26.28 61.74 40.44
N ALA A 214 24.99 61.81 40.77
CA ALA A 214 24.34 62.99 41.33
C ALA A 214 24.68 63.21 42.81
N LEU A 215 24.80 62.12 43.58
CA LEU A 215 25.12 62.15 45.00
C LEU A 215 26.62 62.40 45.21
N ARG A 216 26.97 63.26 46.17
CA ARG A 216 28.36 63.49 46.60
C ARG A 216 28.51 63.49 48.11
N GLY A 217 29.72 63.22 48.58
CA GLY A 217 30.07 63.25 50.00
C GLY A 217 29.28 62.23 50.81
N ASP A 218 28.78 62.64 51.97
CA ASP A 218 28.09 61.76 52.92
C ASP A 218 26.83 61.10 52.33
N ALA A 219 26.20 61.73 51.33
CA ALA A 219 25.04 61.16 50.64
C ALA A 219 25.38 59.93 49.79
N LEU A 220 26.60 59.86 49.24
CA LEU A 220 27.07 58.71 48.47
C LEU A 220 27.36 57.52 49.40
N LEU A 221 27.89 57.78 50.60
CA LEU A 221 28.16 56.74 51.61
C LEU A 221 26.88 56.04 52.08
N VAL A 222 25.75 56.76 52.12
CA VAL A 222 24.45 56.16 52.44
C VAL A 222 23.99 55.21 51.32
N LEU A 223 24.25 55.55 50.06
CA LEU A 223 23.90 54.71 48.92
C LEU A 223 24.78 53.45 48.84
N GLU A 224 26.08 53.56 49.14
CA GLU A 224 27.02 52.43 49.15
C GLU A 224 26.74 51.42 50.26
N ASN A 225 26.23 51.89 51.41
CA ASN A 225 25.89 51.05 52.56
C ASN A 225 24.52 50.34 52.44
N LEU A 226 23.80 50.52 51.32
CA LEU A 226 22.52 49.85 51.08
C LEU A 226 22.71 48.46 50.42
N PRO A 227 22.00 47.42 50.92
CA PRO A 227 22.03 46.09 50.33
C PRO A 227 21.51 46.09 48.88
N PRO A 228 22.00 45.18 48.02
CA PRO A 228 21.69 45.18 46.58
C PRO A 228 20.19 45.08 46.26
N ASP A 229 19.40 44.43 47.13
CA ASP A 229 17.94 44.27 47.00
C ASP A 229 17.12 45.54 47.33
N GLY A 230 17.80 46.62 47.72
CA GLY A 230 17.21 47.94 48.03
C GLY A 230 17.57 49.04 47.02
N ARG A 231 18.30 48.70 45.94
CA ARG A 231 18.82 49.65 44.93
C ARG A 231 17.83 49.99 43.81
N THR A 232 16.56 49.62 43.95
CA THR A 232 15.50 50.05 43.04
C THR A 232 14.94 51.40 43.46
N LEU A 233 14.67 52.28 42.48
CA LEU A 233 14.13 53.63 42.70
C LEU A 233 12.88 53.65 43.59
N GLU A 234 12.10 52.57 43.62
CA GLU A 234 10.88 52.42 44.40
C GLU A 234 11.11 52.21 45.90
N ARG A 235 12.22 51.61 46.34
CA ARG A 235 12.48 51.35 47.77
C ARG A 235 13.25 52.46 48.49
N LEU A 236 13.82 53.42 47.74
CA LEU A 236 14.37 54.69 48.26
C LEU A 236 13.25 55.71 48.63
N VAL A 237 11.97 55.29 48.61
CA VAL A 237 10.79 56.17 48.75
C VAL A 237 9.98 55.95 50.04
N THR A 238 10.27 54.93 50.83
CA THR A 238 9.72 54.75 52.19
C THR A 238 10.74 55.14 53.24
#